data_AF-A0A8H4BCV4-F1
#
_entry.id   AF-A0A8H4BCV4-F1
#
_cell.length_a   1.000
_cell.length_b   1.000
_cell.length_c   1.000
_cell.angle_alpha   90.00
_cell.angle_beta   90.00
_cell.angle_gamma   90.00
#
_symmetry.space_group_name_H-M   'P 1'
#
loop_
_entity.id
_entity.type
_entity.pdbx_description
1 polymer ?
#
loop_
_entity_poly.entity_id
_entity_poly.type
_entity_poly.pdbx_seq_one_letter_code
_entity_poly.pdbx_strand_id
1 'polypeptide(L)'
;MQLQDFPFELLLQVLSSLNYEDILSFVQCNSALYSRSMSDSFWFDLCRLHGIHYRHPELSWRELYQSNELAKMCPHLSESLLDVIPEKKQLLWTTRSLSNAGNDMLCLHPSCTYFGDAKEYDAYHCRFHHQGTRHAIVLRLSPLHTLELWCNSCVKAVGFDGFATHVNHGLKTEHYFMKKLVQEIATSDPIEDSSALQSCIQKERQSIELGLYQAQFIRYSNMHIVDKDWHDAWLAFISGKSTVCPGTLTNEKLFISGNSESNALKKLDPTLTLGKDFELVGSATRWYIQRVYGIKDNRIISANDLPDDADYCRIIHKIKIRQQINQANRYPPSITLE
;
A
#
# COMPACT_ATOMS: atom_id res chain seq x y z
N MET A 1 14.95 10.33 47.44
CA MET A 1 15.20 10.55 46.01
C MET A 1 13.88 10.92 45.37
N GLN A 2 13.70 12.19 45.01
CA GLN A 2 12.46 12.64 44.40
C GLN A 2 12.50 12.29 42.91
N LEU A 3 11.33 12.04 42.30
CA LEU A 3 11.20 11.74 40.86
C LEU A 3 11.79 12.83 39.96
N GLN A 4 11.95 14.04 40.49
CA GLN A 4 12.54 15.21 39.83
C GLN A 4 14.07 15.11 39.72
N ASP A 5 14.69 14.23 40.50
CA ASP A 5 16.15 14.02 40.53
C ASP A 5 16.61 13.03 39.46
N PHE A 6 15.67 12.35 38.77
CA PHE A 6 16.01 11.40 37.71
C PHE A 6 16.32 12.11 36.38
N PRO A 7 17.36 11.65 35.66
CA PRO A 7 17.56 12.00 34.26
C PRO A 7 16.29 11.75 33.44
N PHE A 8 15.98 12.69 32.55
CA PHE A 8 14.77 12.65 31.74
C PHE A 8 14.72 11.40 30.84
N GLU A 9 15.88 10.91 30.40
CA GLU A 9 16.03 9.72 29.58
C GLU A 9 15.54 8.47 30.32
N LEU A 10 15.86 8.34 31.62
CA LEU A 10 15.39 7.23 32.44
C LEU A 10 13.88 7.32 32.70
N LEU A 11 13.37 8.54 32.91
CA LEU A 11 11.94 8.78 33.05
C LEU A 11 11.19 8.39 31.77
N LEU A 12 11.70 8.77 30.58
CA LEU A 12 11.12 8.37 29.30
C LEU A 12 11.10 6.86 29.11
N GLN A 13 12.15 6.15 29.53
CA GLN A 13 12.18 4.69 29.47
C GLN A 13 11.12 4.04 30.36
N VAL A 14 10.92 4.56 31.57
CA VAL A 14 9.83 4.12 32.43
C VAL A 14 8.49 4.40 31.77
N LEU A 15 8.29 5.62 31.27
CA LEU A 15 7.05 6.04 30.61
C LEU A 15 6.74 5.20 29.37
N SER A 16 7.74 4.78 28.59
CA SER A 16 7.53 3.95 27.39
C SER A 16 6.96 2.55 27.68
N SER A 17 7.03 2.10 28.94
CA SER A 17 6.43 0.83 29.38
C SER A 17 4.97 0.97 29.84
N LEU A 18 4.48 2.20 29.97
CA LEU A 18 3.13 2.52 30.45
C LEU A 18 2.17 2.71 29.27
N ASN A 19 0.87 2.51 29.52
CA ASN A 19 -0.15 2.90 28.54
C ASN A 19 -0.41 4.42 28.59
N TYR A 20 -1.14 4.94 27.62
CA TYR A 20 -1.42 6.38 27.51
C TYR A 20 -2.08 6.98 28.76
N GLU A 21 -3.05 6.28 29.38
CA GLU A 21 -3.77 6.76 30.57
C GLU A 21 -2.88 6.83 31.81
N ASP A 22 -2.00 5.83 31.98
CA ASP A 22 -1.02 5.80 33.06
C ASP A 22 0.03 6.90 32.89
N ILE A 23 0.46 7.17 31.65
CA ILE A 23 1.35 8.30 31.34
C ILE A 23 0.66 9.61 31.69
N LEU A 24 -0.61 9.82 31.29
CA LEU A 24 -1.36 11.04 31.61
C LEU A 24 -1.47 11.25 33.13
N SER A 25 -1.79 10.19 33.86
CA SER A 25 -1.86 10.21 35.33
C SER A 25 -0.50 10.56 35.95
N PHE A 26 0.58 10.00 35.40
CA PHE A 26 1.94 10.22 35.87
C PHE A 26 2.44 11.65 35.59
N VAL A 27 2.21 12.18 34.39
CA VAL A 27 2.64 13.53 34.03
C VAL A 27 1.83 14.59 34.80
N GLN A 28 0.55 14.34 35.12
CA GLN A 28 -0.24 15.24 35.96
C GLN A 28 0.32 15.38 37.39
N CYS A 29 1.00 14.34 37.90
CA CYS A 29 1.64 14.37 39.21
C CYS A 29 3.01 15.09 39.21
N ASN A 30 3.50 15.54 38.05
CA ASN A 30 4.81 16.19 37.91
C ASN A 30 4.74 17.38 36.93
N SER A 31 4.78 18.61 37.44
CA SER A 31 4.61 19.84 36.65
C SER A 31 5.64 20.01 35.52
N ALA A 32 6.88 19.55 35.71
CA ALA A 32 7.92 19.61 34.70
C ALA A 32 7.65 18.63 33.55
N LEU A 33 7.22 17.40 33.86
CA LEU A 33 6.80 16.42 32.86
C LEU A 33 5.49 16.82 32.18
N TYR A 34 4.53 17.37 32.91
CA TYR A 34 3.29 17.92 32.36
C TYR A 34 3.59 18.96 31.28
N SER A 35 4.45 19.93 31.58
CA SER A 35 4.85 20.98 30.64
C SER A 35 5.51 20.40 29.38
N ARG A 36 6.35 19.36 29.52
CA ARG A 36 6.97 18.67 28.39
C ARG A 36 5.97 17.86 27.57
N SER A 37 4.99 17.22 28.20
CA SER A 37 3.96 16.41 27.53
C SER A 37 3.03 17.24 26.61
N MET A 38 3.02 18.56 26.77
CA MET A 38 2.33 19.47 25.86
C MET A 38 3.03 19.62 24.50
N SER A 39 4.32 19.29 24.41
CA SER A 39 5.11 19.33 23.18
C SER A 39 5.00 18.01 22.41
N ASP A 40 4.82 18.06 21.09
CA ASP A 40 4.75 16.84 20.26
C ASP A 40 6.09 16.07 20.23
N SER A 41 7.21 16.76 20.47
CA SER A 41 8.54 16.12 20.57
C SER A 41 8.65 15.13 21.73
N PHE A 42 7.92 15.34 22.83
CA PHE A 42 7.86 14.39 23.93
C PHE A 42 7.24 13.06 23.50
N TRP A 43 6.14 13.12 22.75
CA TRP A 43 5.46 11.94 22.22
C TRP A 43 6.28 11.27 21.12
N PHE A 44 7.02 12.05 20.33
CA PHE A 44 8.00 11.51 19.39
C PHE A 44 9.08 10.69 20.09
N ASP A 45 9.67 11.21 21.18
CA ASP A 45 10.68 10.48 21.95
C ASP A 45 10.14 9.15 22.51
N LEU A 46 8.88 9.13 22.96
CA LEU A 46 8.22 7.89 23.40
C LEU A 46 8.00 6.91 22.24
N CYS A 47 7.46 7.36 21.10
CA CYS A 47 7.33 6.54 19.89
C CYS A 47 8.68 5.97 19.43
N ARG A 48 9.75 6.78 19.53
CA ARG A 48 11.12 6.39 19.18
C ARG A 48 11.63 5.24 20.05
N LEU A 49 11.26 5.19 21.33
CA LEU A 49 11.62 4.07 22.21
C LEU A 49 10.94 2.75 21.80
N HIS A 50 9.83 2.82 21.06
CA HIS A 50 9.22 1.67 20.38
C HIS A 50 9.80 1.39 18.98
N GLY A 51 10.84 2.13 18.57
CA GLY A 51 11.45 2.02 17.25
C GLY A 51 10.61 2.63 16.12
N ILE A 52 9.63 3.49 16.44
CA ILE A 52 8.78 4.14 15.43
C ILE A 52 9.30 5.55 15.15
N HIS A 53 9.74 5.76 13.91
CA HIS A 53 10.36 7.01 13.45
C HIS A 53 9.58 7.70 12.32
N TYR A 54 8.39 7.19 11.98
CA TYR A 54 7.56 7.72 10.90
C TYR A 54 6.11 7.88 11.37
N ARG A 55 5.40 8.86 10.78
CA ARG A 55 3.99 9.13 11.03
C ARG A 55 3.26 9.60 9.79
N HIS A 56 1.94 9.47 9.76
CA HIS A 56 1.12 10.15 8.77
C HIS A 56 1.24 11.69 8.95
N PRO A 57 1.34 12.50 7.87
CA PRO A 57 1.50 13.95 7.99
C PRO A 57 0.38 14.64 8.78
N GLU A 58 -0.84 14.16 8.61
CA GLU A 58 -2.05 14.66 9.30
C GLU A 58 -2.18 14.26 10.78
N LEU A 59 -1.35 13.34 11.28
CA LEU A 59 -1.42 12.88 12.68
C LEU A 59 -0.27 13.48 13.48
N SER A 60 -0.53 14.02 14.66
CA SER A 60 0.51 14.33 15.64
C SER A 60 1.14 13.06 16.24
N TRP A 61 2.35 13.15 16.80
CA TRP A 61 2.96 12.04 17.53
C TRP A 61 2.12 11.64 18.75
N ARG A 62 1.47 12.62 19.39
CA ARG A 62 0.54 12.37 20.48
C ARG A 62 -0.65 11.51 20.06
N GLU A 63 -1.32 11.86 18.97
CA GLU A 63 -2.47 11.10 18.45
C GLU A 63 -2.08 9.69 18.02
N LEU A 64 -0.87 9.53 17.46
CA LEU A 64 -0.34 8.23 17.12
C LEU A 64 -0.09 7.38 18.37
N TYR A 65 0.55 7.94 19.39
CA TYR A 65 0.81 7.23 20.65
C TYR A 65 -0.51 6.85 21.36
N GLN A 66 -1.46 7.78 21.43
CA GLN A 66 -2.78 7.57 22.02
C GLN A 66 -3.58 6.45 21.33
N SER A 67 -3.37 6.24 20.02
CA SER A 67 -4.08 5.17 19.30
C SER A 67 -3.79 3.77 19.84
N ASN A 68 -2.70 3.60 20.60
CA ASN A 68 -2.23 2.31 21.12
C ASN A 68 -1.95 1.27 20.01
N GLU A 69 -1.59 1.74 18.82
CA GLU A 69 -1.32 0.89 17.64
C GLU A 69 0.17 0.74 17.36
N LEU A 70 1.05 1.34 18.17
CA LEU A 70 2.51 1.28 17.99
C LEU A 70 3.05 -0.15 17.96
N ALA A 71 2.49 -1.05 18.79
CA ALA A 71 2.91 -2.46 18.82
C ALA A 71 2.58 -3.22 17.53
N LYS A 72 1.61 -2.73 16.73
CA LYS A 72 1.27 -3.32 15.43
C LYS A 72 2.10 -2.71 14.30
N MET A 73 2.78 -1.58 14.53
CA MET A 73 3.61 -0.93 13.53
C MET A 73 4.98 -1.63 13.38
N CYS A 74 5.58 -1.48 12.21
CA CYS A 74 6.87 -2.05 11.86
C CYS A 74 7.97 -1.08 12.29
N PRO A 75 8.81 -1.40 13.29
CA PRO A 75 9.91 -0.54 13.71
C PRO A 75 11.08 -0.52 12.72
N HIS A 76 11.05 -1.40 11.72
CA HIS A 76 12.08 -1.50 10.69
C HIS A 76 11.81 -0.59 9.48
N LEU A 77 10.69 0.12 9.45
CA LEU A 77 10.47 1.21 8.51
C LEU A 77 11.18 2.47 9.02
N SER A 78 11.95 3.10 8.15
CA SER A 78 12.66 4.34 8.45
C SER A 78 12.65 5.27 7.24
N GLU A 79 12.70 6.57 7.48
CA GLU A 79 12.78 7.58 6.41
C GLU A 79 14.03 7.39 5.53
N SER A 80 15.10 6.80 6.06
CA SER A 80 16.31 6.46 5.30
C SER A 80 16.07 5.47 4.14
N LEU A 81 14.92 4.79 4.11
CA LEU A 81 14.52 3.98 2.96
C LEU A 81 14.14 4.84 1.75
N LEU A 82 13.83 6.12 1.95
CA LEU A 82 13.55 7.06 0.86
C LEU A 82 14.85 7.52 0.18
N ASP A 83 15.93 7.70 0.94
CA ASP A 83 17.22 8.15 0.42
C ASP A 83 17.84 7.20 -0.61
N VAL A 84 17.46 5.91 -0.55
CA VAL A 84 18.02 4.86 -1.42
C VAL A 84 17.20 4.65 -2.69
N ILE A 85 16.03 5.31 -2.80
CA ILE A 85 15.10 5.11 -3.91
C ILE A 85 15.76 5.24 -5.27
N PRO A 86 16.59 6.26 -5.57
CA PRO A 86 17.18 6.41 -6.90
C PRO A 86 17.98 5.16 -7.32
N GLU A 87 18.81 4.63 -6.41
CA GLU A 87 19.61 3.43 -6.66
C GLU A 87 18.74 2.17 -6.79
N LYS A 88 17.74 2.00 -5.91
CA LYS A 88 16.84 0.85 -5.93
C LYS A 88 15.95 0.82 -7.16
N LYS A 89 15.48 2.00 -7.58
CA LYS A 89 14.69 2.20 -8.79
C LYS A 89 15.50 1.84 -10.03
N GLN A 90 16.73 2.35 -10.13
CA GLN A 90 17.62 1.95 -11.21
C GLN A 90 17.84 0.44 -11.21
N LEU A 91 18.16 -0.16 -10.06
CA LEU A 91 18.36 -1.60 -9.94
C LEU A 91 17.12 -2.39 -10.36
N LEU A 92 15.92 -1.99 -9.92
CA LEU A 92 14.66 -2.65 -10.25
C LEU A 92 14.37 -2.65 -11.76
N TRP A 93 14.48 -1.48 -12.40
CA TRP A 93 13.97 -1.28 -13.76
C TRP A 93 15.02 -1.49 -14.86
N THR A 94 16.31 -1.53 -14.52
CA THR A 94 17.38 -1.81 -15.49
C THR A 94 17.90 -3.24 -15.43
N THR A 95 17.61 -3.96 -14.35
CA THR A 95 17.90 -5.40 -14.26
C THR A 95 16.87 -6.18 -15.10
N ARG A 96 17.23 -7.40 -15.52
CA ARG A 96 16.48 -8.31 -16.42
C ARG A 96 14.96 -8.11 -16.42
N SER A 97 14.33 -8.26 -17.60
CA SER A 97 12.89 -8.12 -17.78
C SER A 97 12.10 -8.82 -16.67
N LEU A 98 11.28 -8.03 -15.98
CA LEU A 98 10.42 -8.44 -14.86
C LEU A 98 9.29 -9.38 -15.32
N SER A 99 9.23 -9.67 -16.63
CA SER A 99 8.30 -10.61 -17.27
C SER A 99 8.59 -12.08 -16.98
N ASN A 100 9.79 -12.43 -16.50
CA ASN A 100 10.07 -13.79 -16.06
C ASN A 100 9.34 -14.05 -14.73
N ALA A 101 8.46 -15.05 -14.71
CA ALA A 101 7.56 -15.41 -13.60
C ALA A 101 8.27 -15.96 -12.32
N GLY A 102 9.37 -15.35 -11.93
CA GLY A 102 10.10 -15.56 -10.69
C GLY A 102 9.37 -14.96 -9.50
N ASN A 103 9.83 -15.32 -8.30
CA ASN A 103 9.41 -14.65 -7.07
C ASN A 103 10.55 -13.73 -6.66
N ASP A 104 10.83 -12.67 -7.41
CA ASP A 104 12.00 -11.84 -7.11
C ASP A 104 11.80 -10.97 -5.86
N MET A 105 12.91 -10.62 -5.22
CA MET A 105 12.91 -9.67 -4.12
C MET A 105 14.06 -8.70 -4.24
N LEU A 106 13.74 -7.43 -4.02
CA LEU A 106 14.69 -6.34 -3.95
C LEU A 106 14.88 -5.93 -2.49
N CYS A 107 16.12 -6.03 -1.99
CA CYS A 107 16.45 -5.57 -0.65
C CYS A 107 16.48 -4.04 -0.61
N LEU A 108 15.79 -3.41 0.35
CA LEU A 108 15.73 -1.96 0.47
C LEU A 108 16.74 -1.39 1.47
N HIS A 109 17.62 -2.21 2.04
CA HIS A 109 18.70 -1.70 2.89
C HIS A 109 19.68 -0.83 2.06
N PRO A 110 20.12 0.35 2.57
CA PRO A 110 20.99 1.27 1.82
C PRO A 110 22.25 0.64 1.25
N SER A 111 22.96 -0.14 2.06
CA SER A 111 24.24 -0.76 1.64
C SER A 111 24.09 -2.07 0.86
N CYS A 112 22.90 -2.44 0.40
CA CYS A 112 22.64 -3.77 -0.15
C CYS A 112 22.09 -3.73 -1.58
N THR A 113 22.81 -4.26 -2.55
CA THR A 113 22.34 -4.34 -3.96
C THR A 113 21.65 -5.66 -4.29
N TYR A 114 21.21 -6.41 -3.28
CA TYR A 114 20.60 -7.72 -3.51
C TYR A 114 19.27 -7.59 -4.24
N PHE A 115 19.22 -8.17 -5.44
CA PHE A 115 18.03 -8.38 -6.23
C PHE A 115 18.08 -9.78 -6.87
N GLY A 116 17.15 -10.67 -6.50
CA GLY A 116 17.18 -12.05 -7.00
C GLY A 116 15.95 -12.89 -6.64
N ASP A 117 15.89 -14.07 -7.25
CA ASP A 117 14.75 -14.98 -7.22
C ASP A 117 14.59 -15.66 -5.86
N ALA A 118 13.37 -15.62 -5.31
CA ALA A 118 12.97 -16.45 -4.17
C ALA A 118 12.69 -17.90 -4.56
N LYS A 119 12.77 -18.26 -5.85
CA LYS A 119 12.70 -19.64 -6.35
C LYS A 119 14.10 -20.22 -6.61
N GLU A 120 14.79 -20.55 -5.52
CA GLU A 120 15.35 -21.89 -5.40
C GLU A 120 14.68 -22.54 -4.19
N TYR A 121 13.50 -23.08 -4.46
CA TYR A 121 12.79 -24.11 -3.69
C TYR A 121 12.59 -23.98 -2.18
N ASP A 122 12.75 -22.81 -1.57
CA ASP A 122 12.19 -22.58 -0.23
C ASP A 122 12.18 -21.11 0.17
N ALA A 123 11.34 -20.80 1.16
CA ALA A 123 11.43 -19.60 2.00
C ALA A 123 12.80 -19.43 2.71
N TYR A 124 13.78 -20.26 2.40
CA TYR A 124 15.13 -20.27 2.93
C TYR A 124 16.03 -19.20 2.33
N HIS A 125 15.97 -18.80 1.05
CA HIS A 125 16.92 -17.77 0.54
C HIS A 125 16.63 -16.34 1.04
N CYS A 126 15.36 -15.95 1.16
CA CYS A 126 15.01 -14.69 1.84
C CYS A 126 15.42 -14.74 3.30
N ARG A 127 15.20 -15.90 3.95
CA ARG A 127 15.70 -16.16 5.29
C ARG A 127 17.22 -16.18 5.34
N PHE A 128 17.96 -16.64 4.35
CA PHE A 128 19.42 -16.68 4.35
C PHE A 128 20.01 -15.30 4.13
N HIS A 129 19.45 -14.51 3.20
CA HIS A 129 19.80 -13.10 3.08
C HIS A 129 19.54 -12.41 4.41
N HIS A 130 18.32 -12.52 4.96
CA HIS A 130 17.99 -11.90 6.24
C HIS A 130 18.81 -12.46 7.43
N GLN A 131 19.09 -13.75 7.49
CA GLN A 131 19.87 -14.38 8.56
C GLN A 131 21.34 -13.95 8.48
N GLY A 132 21.88 -13.81 7.26
CA GLY A 132 23.25 -13.37 7.02
C GLY A 132 23.45 -11.87 7.18
N THR A 133 22.48 -11.04 6.79
CA THR A 133 22.63 -9.57 6.75
C THR A 133 21.80 -8.83 7.78
N ARG A 134 20.74 -9.46 8.31
CA ARG A 134 19.71 -8.86 9.16
C ARG A 134 18.92 -7.72 8.51
N HIS A 135 18.98 -7.59 7.18
CA HIS A 135 18.19 -6.59 6.46
C HIS A 135 16.71 -6.95 6.51
N ALA A 136 15.90 -6.06 7.10
CA ALA A 136 14.51 -6.36 7.42
C ALA A 136 13.54 -6.11 6.26
N ILE A 137 13.69 -5.00 5.53
CA ILE A 137 12.71 -4.53 4.54
C ILE A 137 13.10 -4.93 3.11
N VAL A 138 12.16 -5.57 2.41
CA VAL A 138 12.29 -5.98 1.01
C VAL A 138 11.05 -5.62 0.22
N LEU A 139 11.22 -5.40 -1.08
CA LEU A 139 10.13 -5.27 -2.05
C LEU A 139 9.98 -6.60 -2.80
N ARG A 140 8.82 -7.23 -2.71
CA ARG A 140 8.50 -8.49 -3.37
C ARG A 140 7.92 -8.24 -4.76
N LEU A 141 8.33 -9.09 -5.70
CA LEU A 141 7.88 -9.11 -7.08
C LEU A 141 7.46 -10.56 -7.38
N SER A 142 6.20 -10.87 -7.09
CA SER A 142 5.61 -12.15 -7.48
C SER A 142 4.26 -11.92 -8.16
N PRO A 143 3.73 -12.92 -8.88
CA PRO A 143 2.42 -12.80 -9.53
C PRO A 143 1.26 -12.45 -8.58
N LEU A 144 1.38 -12.78 -7.29
CA LEU A 144 0.37 -12.49 -6.26
C LEU A 144 0.70 -11.27 -5.40
N HIS A 145 1.98 -10.95 -5.28
CA HIS A 145 2.49 -9.89 -4.40
C HIS A 145 3.40 -8.96 -5.19
N THR A 146 2.90 -8.40 -6.29
CA THR A 146 3.64 -7.45 -7.12
C THR A 146 3.81 -6.13 -6.38
N LEU A 147 5.07 -5.69 -6.25
CA LEU A 147 5.48 -4.47 -5.54
C LEU A 147 4.96 -4.43 -4.09
N GLU A 148 4.94 -5.59 -3.42
CA GLU A 148 4.54 -5.67 -2.01
C GLU A 148 5.73 -5.40 -1.09
N LEU A 149 5.58 -4.44 -0.18
CA LEU A 149 6.56 -4.18 0.86
C LEU A 149 6.44 -5.22 1.98
N TRP A 150 7.52 -5.91 2.30
CA TRP A 150 7.55 -6.98 3.29
C TRP A 150 8.66 -6.76 4.31
N CYS A 151 8.35 -7.00 5.58
CA CYS A 151 9.33 -7.01 6.66
C CYS A 151 9.64 -8.46 7.07
N ASN A 152 10.88 -8.91 6.86
CA ASN A 152 11.35 -10.23 7.26
C ASN A 152 11.47 -10.38 8.78
N SER A 153 11.81 -9.32 9.50
CA SER A 153 11.92 -9.35 10.96
C SER A 153 10.57 -9.41 11.67
N CYS A 154 9.57 -8.67 11.17
CA CYS A 154 8.19 -8.72 11.68
C CYS A 154 7.36 -9.86 11.06
N VAL A 155 7.86 -10.49 9.99
CA VAL A 155 7.16 -11.54 9.22
C VAL A 155 5.77 -11.10 8.77
N LYS A 156 5.67 -9.88 8.23
CA LYS A 156 4.39 -9.33 7.75
C LYS A 156 4.57 -8.44 6.52
N ALA A 157 3.49 -8.31 5.74
CA ALA A 157 3.36 -7.25 4.76
C ALA A 157 3.19 -5.91 5.49
N VAL A 158 3.89 -4.88 5.00
CA VAL A 158 3.91 -3.57 5.65
C VAL A 158 2.89 -2.66 4.99
N GLY A 159 2.07 -1.97 5.80
CA GLY A 159 1.06 -1.04 5.26
C GLY A 159 -0.07 -1.71 4.48
N PHE A 160 -0.25 -3.02 4.69
CA PHE A 160 -1.26 -3.83 4.02
C PHE A 160 -2.13 -4.56 5.04
N ASP A 161 -3.36 -4.08 5.23
CA ASP A 161 -4.43 -4.87 5.82
C ASP A 161 -5.76 -4.44 5.21
N GLY A 162 -6.13 -5.11 4.12
CA GLY A 162 -7.50 -5.36 3.67
C GLY A 162 -8.46 -4.18 3.64
N PHE A 163 -8.89 -3.79 4.85
CA PHE A 163 -10.04 -2.95 5.16
C PHE A 163 -9.89 -2.15 6.47
N ALA A 164 -8.76 -2.26 7.20
CA ALA A 164 -8.60 -1.70 8.56
C ALA A 164 -7.94 -0.31 8.62
N THR A 165 -7.48 0.22 7.47
CA THR A 165 -6.69 1.48 7.41
C THR A 165 -7.45 2.73 7.83
N HIS A 166 -8.80 2.70 7.84
CA HIS A 166 -9.64 3.83 8.21
C HIS A 166 -9.87 3.96 9.72
N VAL A 167 -9.67 2.89 10.48
CA VAL A 167 -9.95 2.84 11.93
C VAL A 167 -8.67 2.78 12.75
N ASN A 168 -7.57 2.29 12.15
CA ASN A 168 -6.31 2.07 12.84
C ASN A 168 -5.24 3.10 12.39
N HIS A 169 -4.88 4.03 13.27
CA HIS A 169 -3.89 5.08 12.99
C HIS A 169 -2.49 4.53 12.68
N GLY A 170 -2.08 3.44 13.32
CA GLY A 170 -0.80 2.78 13.04
C GLY A 170 -0.77 2.17 11.64
N LEU A 171 -1.83 1.48 11.24
CA LEU A 171 -1.96 0.94 9.89
C LEU A 171 -2.14 2.03 8.83
N LYS A 172 -2.86 3.13 9.12
CA LYS A 172 -2.93 4.31 8.25
C LYS A 172 -1.53 4.88 7.98
N THR A 173 -0.73 4.98 9.04
CA THR A 173 0.65 5.47 8.99
C THR A 173 1.56 4.56 8.16
N GLU A 174 1.56 3.25 8.42
CA GLU A 174 2.32 2.29 7.61
C GLU A 174 1.88 2.31 6.14
N HIS A 175 0.57 2.39 5.89
CA HIS A 175 0.01 2.43 4.55
C HIS A 175 0.48 3.66 3.77
N TYR A 176 0.48 4.83 4.41
CA TYR A 176 1.01 6.06 3.81
C TYR A 176 2.49 5.92 3.46
N PHE A 177 3.30 5.42 4.40
CA PHE A 177 4.74 5.26 4.18
C PHE A 177 5.04 4.26 3.05
N MET A 178 4.38 3.10 3.08
CA MET A 178 4.48 2.09 2.03
C MET A 178 4.08 2.67 0.68
N LYS A 179 2.95 3.38 0.62
CA LYS A 179 2.47 3.99 -0.63
C LYS A 179 3.49 4.98 -1.18
N LYS A 180 3.98 5.91 -0.35
CA LYS A 180 5.01 6.88 -0.77
C LYS A 180 6.24 6.18 -1.35
N LEU A 181 6.81 5.24 -0.60
CA LEU A 181 8.00 4.48 -1.00
C LEU A 181 7.79 3.70 -2.32
N VAL A 182 6.68 2.97 -2.44
CA VAL A 182 6.39 2.15 -3.62
C VAL A 182 6.10 3.04 -4.83
N GLN A 183 5.38 4.16 -4.67
CA GLN A 183 5.09 5.07 -5.78
C GLN A 183 6.37 5.71 -6.34
N GLU A 184 7.27 6.18 -5.48
CA GLU A 184 8.54 6.79 -5.90
C GLU A 184 9.47 5.78 -6.60
N ILE A 185 9.48 4.51 -6.16
CA ILE A 185 10.19 3.42 -6.85
C ILE A 185 9.50 3.06 -8.17
N ALA A 186 8.17 3.01 -8.21
CA ALA A 186 7.43 2.47 -9.34
C ALA A 186 7.15 3.47 -10.46
N THR A 187 7.14 4.77 -10.19
CA THR A 187 6.77 5.79 -11.18
C THR A 187 8.00 6.56 -11.65
N SER A 188 7.98 7.00 -12.90
CA SER A 188 9.05 7.82 -13.46
C SER A 188 8.93 9.27 -13.00
N ASP A 189 10.04 9.87 -12.61
CA ASP A 189 10.18 11.30 -12.36
C ASP A 189 10.85 11.96 -13.59
N PRO A 190 10.16 12.84 -14.34
CA PRO A 190 10.72 13.44 -15.54
C PRO A 190 11.89 14.41 -15.27
N ILE A 191 12.04 14.89 -14.03
CA ILE A 191 13.08 15.82 -13.59
C ILE A 191 14.33 15.05 -13.15
N GLU A 192 14.15 13.96 -12.37
CA GLU A 192 15.26 13.22 -11.77
C GLU A 192 15.74 12.03 -12.60
N ASP A 193 14.83 11.34 -13.30
CA ASP A 193 15.18 10.12 -14.05
C ASP A 193 15.74 10.43 -15.44
N SER A 194 16.77 9.72 -15.85
CA SER A 194 17.23 9.74 -17.25
C SER A 194 16.13 9.24 -18.21
N SER A 195 16.11 9.75 -19.45
CA SER A 195 15.16 9.30 -20.48
C SER A 195 15.18 7.79 -20.74
N ALA A 196 16.36 7.17 -20.63
CA ALA A 196 16.52 5.72 -20.72
C ALA A 196 15.81 4.99 -19.58
N LEU A 197 15.99 5.45 -18.33
CA LEU A 197 15.32 4.88 -17.17
C LEU A 197 13.81 5.07 -17.24
N GLN A 198 13.32 6.24 -17.66
CA GLN A 198 11.90 6.49 -17.88
C GLN A 198 11.30 5.51 -18.89
N SER A 199 12.01 5.26 -20.01
CA SER A 199 11.59 4.30 -21.03
C SER A 199 11.54 2.86 -20.49
N CYS A 200 12.53 2.45 -19.70
CA CYS A 200 12.55 1.15 -19.03
C CYS A 200 11.38 0.98 -18.06
N ILE A 201 11.17 1.97 -17.18
CA ILE A 201 10.04 1.97 -16.22
C ILE A 201 8.73 1.81 -16.97
N GLN A 202 8.50 2.60 -18.01
CA GLN A 202 7.26 2.57 -18.77
C GLN A 202 7.03 1.18 -19.40
N LYS A 203 8.02 0.64 -20.12
CA LYS A 203 7.88 -0.66 -20.82
C LYS A 203 7.67 -1.82 -19.85
N GLU A 204 8.46 -1.89 -18.79
CA GLU A 204 8.37 -2.99 -17.82
C GLU A 204 7.07 -2.88 -17.01
N ARG A 205 6.59 -1.66 -16.70
CA ARG A 205 5.27 -1.49 -16.10
C ARG A 205 4.14 -1.95 -17.02
N GLN A 206 4.16 -1.57 -18.29
CA GLN A 206 3.17 -2.04 -19.25
C GLN A 206 3.14 -3.57 -19.30
N SER A 207 4.31 -4.21 -19.29
CA SER A 207 4.44 -5.68 -19.24
C SER A 207 3.82 -6.29 -17.97
N ILE A 208 4.17 -5.76 -16.79
CA ILE A 208 3.63 -6.22 -15.50
C ILE A 208 2.11 -6.06 -15.44
N GLU A 209 1.62 -4.88 -15.80
CA GLU A 209 0.21 -4.52 -15.69
C GLU A 209 -0.65 -5.28 -16.72
N LEU A 210 -0.10 -5.53 -17.92
CA LEU A 210 -0.72 -6.42 -18.90
C LEU A 210 -0.78 -7.86 -18.39
N GLY A 211 0.28 -8.35 -17.74
CA GLY A 211 0.29 -9.66 -17.10
C GLY A 211 -0.78 -9.80 -16.01
N LEU A 212 -0.93 -8.77 -15.16
CA LEU A 212 -2.00 -8.70 -14.16
C LEU A 212 -3.39 -8.70 -14.80
N TYR A 213 -3.59 -7.90 -15.85
CA TYR A 213 -4.85 -7.84 -16.60
C TYR A 213 -5.20 -9.20 -17.22
N GLN A 214 -4.24 -9.91 -17.80
CA GLN A 214 -4.49 -11.24 -18.38
C GLN A 214 -4.77 -12.30 -17.30
N ALA A 215 -4.06 -12.23 -16.17
CA ALA A 215 -4.19 -13.20 -15.08
C ALA A 215 -5.49 -13.04 -14.28
N GLN A 216 -6.10 -11.85 -14.23
CA GLN A 216 -7.26 -11.58 -13.39
C GLN A 216 -8.52 -12.38 -13.76
N PHE A 217 -8.59 -12.89 -15.00
CA PHE A 217 -9.73 -13.66 -15.50
C PHE A 217 -9.58 -15.18 -15.26
N ILE A 218 -8.40 -15.65 -14.84
CA ILE A 218 -8.09 -17.08 -14.71
C ILE A 218 -8.42 -17.62 -13.31
N ARG A 219 -8.40 -16.76 -12.28
CA ARG A 219 -8.57 -17.17 -10.88
C ARG A 219 -9.89 -16.66 -10.31
N TYR A 220 -10.54 -17.48 -9.47
CA TYR A 220 -11.61 -17.04 -8.57
C TYR A 220 -11.05 -15.96 -7.64
N SER A 221 -11.15 -14.70 -8.06
CA SER A 221 -10.72 -13.56 -7.27
C SER A 221 -11.90 -12.63 -7.07
N ASN A 222 -11.94 -12.01 -5.89
CA ASN A 222 -12.92 -10.96 -5.62
C ASN A 222 -12.73 -9.86 -6.64
N MET A 223 -13.80 -9.56 -7.37
CA MET A 223 -13.82 -8.50 -8.37
C MET A 223 -14.12 -7.18 -7.69
N HIS A 224 -13.49 -6.12 -8.17
CA HIS A 224 -13.64 -4.78 -7.63
C HIS A 224 -14.10 -3.83 -8.74
N ILE A 225 -14.95 -2.88 -8.35
CA ILE A 225 -15.56 -1.91 -9.28
C ILE A 225 -14.62 -0.72 -9.47
N VAL A 226 -14.36 -0.39 -10.74
CA VAL A 226 -13.57 0.78 -11.14
C VAL A 226 -14.30 1.61 -12.19
N ASP A 227 -14.13 2.92 -12.14
CA ASP A 227 -14.66 3.87 -13.13
C ASP A 227 -14.21 3.52 -14.56
N LYS A 228 -15.14 3.61 -15.51
CA LYS A 228 -14.90 3.22 -16.91
C LYS A 228 -13.85 4.09 -17.60
N ASP A 229 -13.90 5.41 -17.41
CA ASP A 229 -12.97 6.34 -18.07
C ASP A 229 -11.54 6.06 -17.60
N TRP A 230 -11.37 5.87 -16.29
CA TRP A 230 -10.07 5.50 -15.71
C TRP A 230 -9.59 4.14 -16.24
N HIS A 231 -10.47 3.14 -16.28
CA HIS A 231 -10.13 1.81 -16.78
C HIS A 231 -9.72 1.84 -18.26
N ASP A 232 -10.39 2.63 -19.11
CA ASP A 232 -10.04 2.75 -20.52
C ASP A 232 -8.70 3.45 -20.73
N ALA A 233 -8.44 4.51 -19.96
CA ALA A 233 -7.13 5.16 -19.96
C ALA A 233 -6.02 4.19 -19.51
N TRP A 234 -6.30 3.36 -18.50
CA TRP A 234 -5.39 2.31 -18.05
C TRP A 234 -5.16 1.24 -19.14
N LEU A 235 -6.22 0.78 -19.81
CA LEU A 235 -6.10 -0.16 -20.93
C LEU A 235 -5.26 0.40 -22.08
N ALA A 236 -5.47 1.66 -22.45
CA ALA A 236 -4.68 2.33 -23.48
C ALA A 236 -3.20 2.43 -23.09
N PHE A 237 -2.92 2.70 -21.81
CA PHE A 237 -1.56 2.72 -21.28
C PHE A 237 -0.88 1.35 -21.35
N ILE A 238 -1.50 0.29 -20.79
CA ILE A 238 -0.90 -1.04 -20.72
C ILE A 238 -0.77 -1.71 -22.09
N SER A 239 -1.59 -1.33 -23.07
CA SER A 239 -1.50 -1.85 -24.44
C SER A 239 -0.45 -1.13 -25.30
N GLY A 240 0.20 -0.09 -24.77
CA GLY A 240 1.14 0.74 -25.53
C GLY A 240 0.49 1.79 -26.45
N LYS A 241 -0.85 1.85 -26.52
CA LYS A 241 -1.58 2.82 -27.36
C LYS A 241 -1.47 4.25 -26.85
N SER A 242 -1.18 4.41 -25.57
CA SER A 242 -0.93 5.67 -24.90
C SER A 242 0.34 5.57 -24.06
N THR A 243 1.16 6.61 -24.11
CA THR A 243 2.27 6.81 -23.16
C THR A 243 1.82 7.52 -21.88
N VAL A 244 0.58 8.02 -21.87
CA VAL A 244 0.01 8.77 -20.75
C VAL A 244 -0.56 7.79 -19.72
N CYS A 245 0.00 7.86 -18.51
CA CYS A 245 -0.46 7.14 -17.33
C CYS A 245 -1.88 7.63 -16.92
N PRO A 246 -2.83 6.75 -16.55
CA PRO A 246 -4.20 7.13 -16.18
C PRO A 246 -4.31 7.96 -14.89
N GLY A 247 -3.23 8.08 -14.11
CA GLY A 247 -3.24 8.80 -12.83
C GLY A 247 -3.99 8.06 -11.72
N THR A 248 -4.30 8.76 -10.64
CA THR A 248 -4.98 8.19 -9.46
C THR A 248 -6.40 7.72 -9.80
N LEU A 249 -6.78 6.52 -9.34
CA LEU A 249 -8.13 6.00 -9.52
C LEU A 249 -9.14 6.83 -8.72
N THR A 250 -10.18 7.31 -9.40
CA THR A 250 -11.30 8.03 -8.80
C THR A 250 -12.62 7.36 -9.21
N ASN A 251 -13.33 6.83 -8.21
CA ASN A 251 -14.67 6.26 -8.40
C ASN A 251 -15.79 7.26 -8.06
N GLU A 252 -15.49 8.56 -7.90
CA GLU A 252 -16.44 9.56 -7.36
C GLU A 252 -17.76 9.61 -8.14
N LYS A 253 -17.70 9.49 -9.47
CA LYS A 253 -18.87 9.50 -10.37
C LYS A 253 -19.80 8.29 -10.18
N LEU A 254 -19.31 7.21 -9.58
CA LEU A 254 -20.09 5.98 -9.39
C LEU A 254 -21.00 6.05 -8.14
N PHE A 255 -20.83 7.07 -7.31
CA PHE A 255 -21.57 7.20 -6.07
C PHE A 255 -22.68 8.23 -6.19
N ILE A 256 -23.81 7.96 -5.55
CA ILE A 256 -24.90 8.94 -5.45
C ILE A 256 -24.41 10.10 -4.58
N SER A 257 -24.49 11.31 -5.12
CA SER A 257 -24.26 12.56 -4.38
C SER A 257 -25.39 12.78 -3.37
N GLY A 258 -25.27 12.18 -2.18
CA GLY A 258 -26.17 12.47 -1.07
C GLY A 258 -25.90 13.84 -0.47
N ASN A 259 -26.96 14.58 -0.13
CA ASN A 259 -26.85 15.80 0.67
C ASN A 259 -26.08 15.50 1.96
N SER A 260 -25.02 16.28 2.15
CA SER A 260 -24.19 16.38 3.33
C SER A 260 -25.03 16.47 4.60
N GLU A 261 -24.85 15.53 5.55
CA GLU A 261 -24.86 15.78 7.01
C GLU A 261 -24.76 14.52 7.90
N SER A 262 -24.59 13.32 7.37
CA SER A 262 -24.20 12.18 8.22
C SER A 262 -23.22 11.28 7.50
N ASN A 263 -22.40 10.55 8.27
CA ASN A 263 -21.50 9.48 7.85
C ASN A 263 -22.19 8.31 7.10
N ALA A 264 -23.32 8.55 6.43
CA ALA A 264 -23.94 7.63 5.51
C ALA A 264 -22.93 7.34 4.38
N LEU A 265 -22.40 6.12 4.39
CA LEU A 265 -21.65 5.52 3.30
C LEU A 265 -22.29 5.94 1.97
N LYS A 266 -21.58 6.74 1.17
CA LYS A 266 -22.01 7.09 -0.18
C LYS A 266 -22.31 5.76 -0.90
N LYS A 267 -23.57 5.54 -1.25
CA LYS A 267 -24.02 4.31 -1.90
C LYS A 267 -23.64 4.35 -3.37
N LEU A 268 -23.21 3.21 -3.90
CA LEU A 268 -23.01 3.04 -5.35
C LEU A 268 -24.34 3.29 -6.05
N ASP A 269 -24.35 4.03 -7.15
CA ASP A 269 -25.58 4.25 -7.90
C ASP A 269 -26.07 2.93 -8.55
N PRO A 270 -27.26 2.41 -8.19
CA PRO A 270 -27.79 1.15 -8.73
C PRO A 270 -28.19 1.27 -10.23
N THR A 271 -28.29 2.49 -10.75
CA THR A 271 -28.62 2.73 -12.15
C THR A 271 -27.45 2.46 -13.11
N LEU A 272 -26.23 2.37 -12.57
CA LEU A 272 -25.00 2.12 -13.32
C LEU A 272 -25.00 0.79 -14.07
N THR A 273 -24.24 0.76 -15.17
CA THR A 273 -24.14 -0.37 -16.09
C THR A 273 -22.69 -0.79 -16.30
N LEU A 274 -22.42 -2.07 -16.04
CA LEU A 274 -21.14 -2.73 -16.35
C LEU A 274 -20.81 -2.58 -17.85
N GLY A 275 -19.57 -2.19 -18.14
CA GLY A 275 -19.05 -1.95 -19.50
C GLY A 275 -19.40 -0.58 -20.07
N LYS A 276 -20.23 0.21 -19.39
CA LYS A 276 -20.57 1.58 -19.78
C LYS A 276 -20.07 2.60 -18.75
N ASP A 277 -20.44 2.41 -17.50
CA ASP A 277 -20.15 3.37 -16.43
C ASP A 277 -19.01 2.87 -15.52
N PHE A 278 -18.87 1.55 -15.39
CA PHE A 278 -17.79 0.91 -14.64
C PHE A 278 -17.31 -0.38 -15.29
N GLU A 279 -16.11 -0.81 -14.90
CA GLU A 279 -15.53 -2.11 -15.21
C GLU A 279 -15.11 -2.86 -13.94
N LEU A 280 -14.70 -4.11 -14.12
CA LEU A 280 -14.25 -4.99 -13.04
C LEU A 280 -12.76 -5.29 -13.14
N VAL A 281 -12.07 -5.22 -12.00
CA VAL A 281 -10.68 -5.67 -11.87
C VAL A 281 -10.55 -6.73 -10.79
N GLY A 282 -9.64 -7.68 -11.00
CA GLY A 282 -9.35 -8.71 -10.01
C GLY A 282 -8.64 -8.15 -8.77
N SER A 283 -8.57 -8.96 -7.72
CA SER A 283 -7.97 -8.55 -6.44
C SER A 283 -6.49 -8.14 -6.58
N ALA A 284 -5.69 -8.94 -7.30
CA ALA A 284 -4.27 -8.65 -7.52
C ALA A 284 -4.07 -7.30 -8.25
N THR A 285 -4.86 -7.06 -9.30
CA THR A 285 -4.89 -5.78 -10.03
C THR A 285 -5.30 -4.63 -9.09
N ARG A 286 -6.34 -4.80 -8.28
CA ARG A 286 -6.77 -3.80 -7.28
C ARG A 286 -5.64 -3.45 -6.31
N TRP A 287 -4.89 -4.43 -5.83
CA TRP A 287 -3.77 -4.20 -4.92
C TRP A 287 -2.62 -3.46 -5.58
N TYR A 288 -2.29 -3.82 -6.83
CA TYR A 288 -1.32 -3.07 -7.62
C TYR A 288 -1.76 -1.61 -7.82
N ILE A 289 -3.03 -1.40 -8.20
CA ILE A 289 -3.60 -0.06 -8.39
C ILE A 289 -3.45 0.79 -7.13
N GLN A 290 -3.81 0.24 -5.97
CA GLN A 290 -3.72 0.96 -4.70
C GLN A 290 -2.28 1.37 -4.35
N ARG A 291 -1.29 0.53 -4.65
CA ARG A 291 0.12 0.79 -4.35
C ARG A 291 0.75 1.77 -5.33
N VAL A 292 0.48 1.63 -6.63
CA VAL A 292 1.18 2.37 -7.68
C VAL A 292 0.44 3.64 -8.08
N TYR A 293 -0.85 3.54 -8.38
CA TYR A 293 -1.66 4.68 -8.82
C TYR A 293 -2.29 5.45 -7.65
N GLY A 294 -2.56 4.72 -6.56
CA GLY A 294 -3.39 5.22 -5.46
C GLY A 294 -4.88 5.20 -5.82
N ILE A 295 -5.71 5.23 -4.79
CA ILE A 295 -7.18 5.30 -4.89
C ILE A 295 -7.63 6.52 -4.10
N LYS A 296 -8.34 7.45 -4.74
CA LYS A 296 -8.87 8.64 -4.09
C LYS A 296 -9.84 8.22 -2.98
N ASP A 297 -9.67 8.79 -1.79
CA ASP A 297 -10.44 8.48 -0.58
C ASP A 297 -10.44 6.98 -0.18
N ASN A 298 -9.53 6.16 -0.71
CA ASN A 298 -9.55 4.69 -0.62
C ASN A 298 -10.89 4.05 -1.04
N ARG A 299 -11.67 4.72 -1.91
CA ARG A 299 -13.01 4.26 -2.30
C ARG A 299 -12.97 3.28 -3.47
N ILE A 300 -12.82 2.00 -3.15
CA ILE A 300 -13.01 0.90 -4.10
C ILE A 300 -13.93 -0.15 -3.48
N ILE A 301 -14.95 -0.56 -4.23
CA ILE A 301 -16.00 -1.46 -3.74
C ILE A 301 -15.71 -2.87 -4.25
N SER A 302 -15.75 -3.87 -3.36
CA SER A 302 -15.81 -5.26 -3.80
C SER A 302 -17.21 -5.56 -4.34
N ALA A 303 -17.28 -6.27 -5.46
CA ALA A 303 -18.56 -6.75 -5.99
C ALA A 303 -19.33 -7.63 -4.99
N ASN A 304 -18.63 -8.27 -4.04
CA ASN A 304 -19.23 -9.09 -2.99
C ASN A 304 -19.82 -8.25 -1.85
N ASP A 305 -19.44 -6.98 -1.72
CA ASP A 305 -19.92 -6.08 -0.67
C ASP A 305 -21.16 -5.28 -1.12
N LEU A 306 -21.64 -5.52 -2.35
CA LEU A 306 -22.88 -4.90 -2.84
C LEU A 306 -24.08 -5.42 -2.03
N PRO A 307 -25.01 -4.54 -1.62
CA PRO A 307 -26.21 -4.95 -0.91
C PRO A 307 -27.03 -5.97 -1.70
N ASP A 308 -27.52 -7.01 -1.02
CA ASP A 308 -28.43 -8.00 -1.62
C ASP A 308 -29.88 -7.48 -1.54
N ASP A 309 -30.16 -6.39 -2.25
CA ASP A 309 -31.49 -5.79 -2.36
C ASP A 309 -31.94 -5.64 -3.82
N ALA A 310 -33.21 -5.27 -4.01
CA ALA A 310 -33.83 -5.18 -5.32
C ALA A 310 -33.13 -4.16 -6.25
N ASP A 311 -32.52 -3.12 -5.69
CA ASP A 311 -31.88 -2.04 -6.45
C ASP A 311 -30.58 -2.53 -7.09
N TYR A 312 -29.81 -3.36 -6.38
CA TYR A 312 -28.54 -3.90 -6.88
C TYR A 312 -28.64 -5.23 -7.62
N CYS A 313 -29.79 -5.92 -7.57
CA CYS A 313 -30.01 -7.21 -8.24
C CYS A 313 -29.53 -7.22 -9.70
N ARG A 314 -29.81 -6.15 -10.45
CA ARG A 314 -29.41 -6.02 -11.86
C ARG A 314 -27.89 -5.94 -12.04
N ILE A 315 -27.21 -5.18 -11.18
CA ILE A 315 -25.75 -5.05 -11.19
C ILE A 315 -25.11 -6.39 -10.83
N ILE A 316 -25.54 -6.98 -9.72
CA ILE A 316 -25.04 -8.27 -9.21
C ILE A 316 -25.22 -9.36 -10.28
N HIS A 317 -26.39 -9.42 -10.94
CA HIS A 317 -26.66 -10.37 -12.00
C HIS A 317 -25.70 -10.21 -13.19
N LYS A 318 -25.48 -8.98 -13.67
CA LYS A 318 -24.52 -8.71 -14.75
C LYS A 318 -23.09 -9.08 -14.38
N ILE A 319 -22.66 -8.80 -13.15
CA ILE A 319 -21.34 -9.19 -12.64
C ILE A 319 -21.20 -10.71 -12.64
N LYS A 320 -22.19 -11.43 -12.12
CA LYS A 320 -22.20 -12.91 -12.10
C LYS A 320 -22.13 -13.50 -13.51
N ILE A 321 -22.91 -12.98 -14.46
CA ILE A 321 -22.82 -13.41 -15.87
C ILE A 321 -21.43 -13.15 -16.44
N ARG A 322 -20.86 -11.96 -16.25
CA ARG A 322 -19.52 -11.62 -16.75
C ARG A 322 -18.45 -12.56 -16.17
N GLN A 323 -18.53 -12.87 -14.87
CA GLN A 323 -17.64 -13.83 -14.22
C GLN A 323 -17.76 -15.23 -14.85
N GLN A 324 -18.98 -15.72 -15.09
CA GLN A 324 -19.22 -17.01 -15.75
C GLN A 324 -18.66 -17.03 -17.18
N ILE A 325 -18.85 -15.97 -17.96
CA ILE A 325 -18.28 -15.85 -19.31
C ILE A 325 -16.75 -15.89 -19.26
N ASN A 326 -16.14 -15.13 -18.34
CA ASN A 326 -14.69 -15.10 -18.18
C ASN A 326 -14.13 -16.46 -17.72
N GLN A 327 -14.89 -17.24 -16.94
CA GLN A 327 -14.53 -18.61 -16.58
C GLN A 327 -14.61 -19.58 -17.75
N ALA A 328 -15.63 -19.44 -18.60
CA ALA A 328 -15.82 -20.29 -19.77
C ALA A 328 -14.75 -20.02 -20.85
N ASN A 329 -14.33 -18.76 -20.98
CA ASN A 329 -13.26 -18.35 -21.89
C ASN A 329 -11.90 -18.63 -21.26
N ARG A 330 -11.29 -19.77 -21.60
CA ARG A 330 -9.91 -20.13 -21.20
C ARG A 330 -8.83 -19.15 -21.68
N TYR A 331 -9.18 -18.19 -22.52
CA TYR A 331 -8.27 -17.20 -23.08
C TYR A 331 -8.77 -15.80 -22.72
N PRO A 332 -7.97 -14.97 -22.02
CA PRO A 332 -8.32 -13.59 -21.75
C PRO A 332 -8.44 -12.80 -23.07
N PRO A 333 -9.20 -11.69 -23.11
CA PRO A 333 -9.25 -10.82 -24.28
C PRO A 333 -7.83 -10.43 -24.71
N SER A 334 -7.50 -10.67 -25.99
CA SER A 334 -6.15 -10.45 -26.52
C SER A 334 -5.85 -8.95 -26.56
N ILE A 335 -5.01 -8.50 -25.62
CA ILE A 335 -4.31 -7.23 -25.72
C ILE A 335 -2.86 -7.60 -26.03
N THR A 336 -2.41 -7.26 -27.24
CA THR A 336 -1.01 -7.35 -27.65
C THR A 336 -0.35 -6.00 -27.43
N LEU A 337 0.89 -6.01 -26.91
CA LEU A 337 1.74 -4.82 -26.91
C LEU A 337 2.03 -4.45 -28.36
N GLU A 338 1.78 -3.19 -28.72
CA GLU A 338 2.17 -2.61 -30.03
C GLU A 338 3.64 -2.16 -30.03
#